data_AF-F2SFH5-F1
#
_entry.id   AF-F2SFH5-F1
#
_cell.length_a   1.000
_cell.length_b   1.000
_cell.length_c   1.000
_cell.angle_alpha   90.00
_cell.angle_beta   90.00
_cell.angle_gamma   90.00
#
_symmetry.space_group_name_H-M   'P 1'
#
loop_
_entity.id
_entity.type
_entity.pdbx_description
1 polymer ?
#
loop_
_entity_poly.entity_id
_entity_poly.type
_entity_poly.pdbx_seq_one_letter_code
_entity_poly.pdbx_strand_id
1 'polypeptide(L)'
;MKVFAYISLATVVAGANIRNHFGDNCKGGYLDYPNIAQRICASALHDQTKGAVTVAFSQLPQRSYMNGYQSTRDGGICGSRQKQQNVGNTDHKCLPKLAGGAQYAGSSWTAPGFKAEEDTKCTSEMAPHALVLNDGHKFALGGMEKDMVNSLYKLAVAGKGFQELPTEFGAFEIEKEGVQQRAQEIKA
;
A
#
# COMPACT_ATOMS: atom_id res chain seq x y z
N MET A 1 46.98 -10.74 18.39
CA MET A 1 45.93 -9.71 18.28
C MET A 1 44.58 -10.38 18.39
N LYS A 2 43.75 -10.04 19.39
CA LYS A 2 42.39 -10.58 19.53
C LYS A 2 41.45 -9.70 18.70
N VAL A 3 40.94 -10.23 17.59
CA VAL A 3 39.93 -9.56 16.77
C VAL A 3 38.58 -9.77 17.46
N PHE A 4 38.02 -8.70 18.02
CA PHE A 4 36.64 -8.71 18.49
C PHE A 4 35.71 -8.59 17.28
N ALA A 5 34.97 -9.65 16.99
CA ALA A 5 33.90 -9.62 16.00
C ALA A 5 32.75 -8.77 16.56
N TYR A 6 32.58 -7.55 16.03
CA TYR A 6 31.40 -6.74 16.28
C TYR A 6 30.24 -7.35 15.49
N ILE A 7 29.40 -8.14 16.15
CA ILE A 7 28.12 -8.56 15.59
C ILE A 7 27.22 -7.33 15.63
N SER A 8 27.12 -6.62 14.51
CA SER A 8 26.13 -5.57 14.32
C SER A 8 24.77 -6.25 14.20
N LEU A 9 23.95 -6.24 15.25
CA LEU A 9 22.53 -6.55 15.11
C LEU A 9 21.90 -5.42 14.29
N ALA A 10 21.63 -5.67 13.01
CA ALA A 10 20.72 -4.84 12.25
C ALA A 10 19.36 -4.86 12.99
N THR A 11 18.98 -3.74 13.59
CA THR A 11 17.64 -3.59 14.16
C THR A 11 16.66 -3.69 13.00
N VAL A 12 15.92 -4.79 12.91
CA VAL A 12 14.78 -4.90 12.02
C VAL A 12 13.76 -3.88 12.53
N VAL A 13 13.71 -2.72 11.89
CA VAL A 13 12.65 -1.75 12.17
C VAL A 13 11.38 -2.41 11.63
N ALA A 14 10.49 -2.87 12.52
CA ALA A 14 9.20 -3.39 12.13
C ALA A 14 8.47 -2.30 11.31
N GLY A 15 8.31 -2.56 10.01
CA GLY A 15 7.55 -1.71 9.10
C GLY A 15 6.06 -1.96 9.28
N ALA A 16 5.24 -1.01 8.85
CA ALA A 16 3.80 -1.22 8.76
C ALA A 16 3.46 -1.94 7.45
N ASN A 17 2.26 -2.49 7.34
CA ASN A 17 1.73 -2.87 6.03
C ASN A 17 0.72 -1.82 5.59
N ILE A 18 0.82 -1.43 4.33
CA ILE A 18 -0.13 -0.52 3.69
C ILE A 18 -0.78 -1.25 2.53
N ARG A 19 -2.11 -1.18 2.45
CA ARG A 19 -2.90 -1.65 1.32
C ARG A 19 -3.67 -0.47 0.73
N ASN A 20 -3.34 -0.09 -0.50
CA ASN A 20 -4.00 0.99 -1.22
C ASN A 20 -5.17 0.38 -2.03
N HIS A 21 -6.39 0.53 -1.53
CA HIS A 21 -7.59 -0.09 -2.10
C HIS A 21 -8.23 0.77 -3.19
N PHE A 22 -8.76 0.11 -4.22
CA PHE A 22 -9.53 0.76 -5.29
C PHE A 22 -11.03 0.88 -4.96
N GLY A 23 -11.50 0.25 -3.88
CA GLY A 23 -12.87 0.37 -3.36
C GLY A 23 -12.99 1.26 -2.13
N ASP A 24 -14.24 1.50 -1.71
CA ASP A 24 -14.55 2.24 -0.48
C ASP A 24 -14.40 1.35 0.77
N ASN A 25 -14.24 1.95 1.95
CA ASN A 25 -14.11 1.26 3.25
C ASN A 25 -13.05 0.15 3.29
N CYS A 26 -11.94 0.31 2.58
CA CYS A 26 -10.87 -0.69 2.46
C CYS A 26 -11.34 -2.03 1.87
N LYS A 27 -12.29 -1.94 0.92
CA LYS A 27 -12.80 -3.05 0.13
C LYS A 27 -12.24 -3.03 -1.29
N GLY A 28 -12.54 -4.06 -2.06
CA GLY A 28 -12.05 -4.24 -3.43
C GLY A 28 -10.55 -4.55 -3.50
N GLY A 29 -10.07 -4.76 -4.72
CA GLY A 29 -8.67 -5.01 -5.02
C GLY A 29 -7.77 -3.89 -4.53
N TYR A 30 -6.50 -4.22 -4.30
CA TYR A 30 -5.55 -3.32 -3.69
C TYR A 30 -4.11 -3.56 -4.12
N LEU A 31 -3.29 -2.55 -3.92
CA LEU A 31 -1.84 -2.61 -4.01
C LEU A 31 -1.27 -2.91 -2.63
N ASP A 32 -0.36 -3.88 -2.54
CA ASP A 32 0.21 -4.38 -1.29
C ASP A 32 1.64 -3.86 -1.09
N TYR A 33 1.87 -3.20 0.04
CA TYR A 33 3.17 -2.66 0.47
C TYR A 33 3.52 -3.25 1.84
N PRO A 34 4.15 -4.43 1.88
CA PRO A 34 4.54 -5.05 3.13
C PRO A 34 5.76 -4.35 3.75
N ASN A 35 5.81 -4.30 5.08
CA ASN A 35 6.97 -3.83 5.86
C ASN A 35 7.49 -2.43 5.46
N ILE A 36 6.60 -1.51 5.14
CA ILE A 36 6.97 -0.14 4.78
C ILE A 36 7.44 0.64 6.01
N ALA A 37 8.62 1.23 5.92
CA ALA A 37 9.13 2.12 6.97
C ALA A 37 8.33 3.43 7.04
N GLN A 38 8.40 4.13 8.17
CA GLN A 38 7.75 5.43 8.30
C GLN A 38 8.29 6.42 7.25
N ARG A 39 7.43 7.34 6.81
CA ARG A 39 7.76 8.39 5.83
C ARG A 39 8.21 7.86 4.45
N ILE A 40 7.93 6.60 4.13
CA ILE A 40 8.06 6.10 2.76
C ILE A 40 6.68 6.20 2.09
N CYS A 41 6.65 6.74 0.88
CA CYS A 41 5.43 6.84 0.09
C CYS A 41 5.09 5.50 -0.55
N ALA A 42 3.97 4.90 -0.14
CA ALA A 42 3.30 3.82 -0.85
C ALA A 42 2.46 4.44 -1.99
N SER A 43 3.05 4.52 -3.16
CA SER A 43 2.48 5.22 -4.31
C SER A 43 1.38 4.44 -4.98
N ALA A 44 0.17 4.98 -5.02
CA ALA A 44 -0.99 4.37 -5.65
C ALA A 44 -1.16 4.76 -7.12
N LEU A 45 -0.25 5.55 -7.68
CA LEU A 45 -0.30 6.00 -9.06
C LEU A 45 0.28 4.95 -10.00
N HIS A 46 -0.36 4.78 -11.16
CA HIS A 46 0.14 3.98 -12.27
C HIS A 46 -0.57 4.44 -13.55
N ASP A 47 -0.08 4.08 -14.73
CA ASP A 47 -0.66 4.46 -16.03
C ASP A 47 -2.18 4.14 -16.14
N GLN A 48 -2.67 3.19 -15.34
CA GLN A 48 -4.05 2.69 -15.37
C GLN A 48 -4.90 3.10 -14.15
N THR A 49 -4.36 3.88 -13.20
CA THR A 49 -5.11 4.35 -12.03
C THR A 49 -4.74 5.78 -11.64
N LYS A 50 -5.74 6.54 -11.18
CA LYS A 50 -5.52 7.90 -10.64
C LYS A 50 -5.23 7.89 -9.13
N GLY A 51 -5.22 6.71 -8.50
CA GLY A 51 -4.89 6.53 -7.10
C GLY A 51 -5.77 5.52 -6.37
N ALA A 52 -5.62 5.46 -5.05
CA ALA A 52 -6.42 4.63 -4.15
C ALA A 52 -7.67 5.38 -3.67
N VAL A 53 -8.79 4.69 -3.52
CA VAL A 53 -10.02 5.25 -2.94
C VAL A 53 -9.93 5.25 -1.42
N THR A 54 -9.43 4.18 -0.83
CA THR A 54 -9.18 4.06 0.62
C THR A 54 -7.85 3.38 0.88
N VAL A 55 -7.35 3.46 2.11
CA VAL A 55 -6.06 2.88 2.47
C VAL A 55 -6.17 2.11 3.77
N ALA A 56 -5.87 0.82 3.76
CA ALA A 56 -5.79 0.03 4.97
C ALA A 56 -4.35 0.06 5.50
N PHE A 57 -4.23 0.27 6.80
CA PHE A 57 -2.98 0.14 7.52
C PHE A 57 -3.10 -1.01 8.51
N SER A 58 -2.02 -1.79 8.66
CA SER A 58 -1.90 -2.81 9.71
C SER A 58 -0.46 -2.90 10.23
N GLN A 59 -0.30 -3.50 11.41
CA GLN A 59 0.99 -3.60 12.11
C GLN A 59 1.63 -2.23 12.40
N LEU A 60 0.81 -1.17 12.54
CA LEU A 60 1.28 0.14 12.97
C LEU A 60 1.59 0.13 14.47
N PRO A 61 2.65 0.82 14.92
CA PRO A 61 2.78 1.16 16.32
C PRO A 61 1.53 1.92 16.80
N GLN A 62 1.05 1.63 18.00
CA GLN A 62 -0.10 2.31 18.57
C GLN A 62 0.10 3.83 18.55
N ARG A 63 -0.98 4.55 18.28
CA ARG A 63 -1.03 6.01 18.17
C ARG A 63 -0.18 6.62 17.05
N SER A 64 0.29 5.80 16.10
CA SER A 64 0.87 6.30 14.85
C SER A 64 -0.15 7.08 14.02
N TYR A 65 0.36 7.91 13.13
CA TYR A 65 -0.45 8.65 12.17
C TYR A 65 -0.42 7.98 10.81
N MET A 66 -1.60 7.82 10.23
CA MET A 66 -1.84 7.40 8.85
C MET A 66 -1.99 8.66 8.02
N ASN A 67 -1.25 8.75 6.92
CA ASN A 67 -1.22 9.91 6.05
C ASN A 67 -1.65 9.51 4.63
N GLY A 68 -2.60 10.25 4.06
CA GLY A 68 -3.05 10.11 2.69
C GLY A 68 -2.77 11.38 1.90
N TYR A 69 -2.23 11.22 0.70
CA TYR A 69 -1.72 12.32 -0.12
C TYR A 69 -2.42 12.39 -1.47
N GLN A 70 -2.44 13.58 -2.06
CA GLN A 70 -2.84 13.81 -3.44
C GLN A 70 -1.66 14.39 -4.23
N SER A 71 -1.54 13.94 -5.48
CA SER A 71 -0.50 14.40 -6.40
C SER A 71 -0.59 15.90 -6.60
N THR A 72 0.56 16.54 -6.55
CA THR A 72 0.72 17.98 -6.74
C THR A 72 1.75 18.24 -7.85
N ARG A 73 1.66 19.43 -8.48
CA ARG A 73 2.57 19.83 -9.57
C ARG A 73 3.98 20.17 -9.08
N ASP A 74 4.17 20.32 -7.78
CA ASP A 74 5.40 20.78 -7.13
C ASP A 74 6.45 19.67 -6.90
N GLY A 75 6.15 18.42 -7.29
CA GLY A 75 7.14 17.33 -7.31
C GLY A 75 7.43 16.69 -5.95
N GLY A 76 6.58 16.92 -4.93
CA GLY A 76 6.65 16.15 -3.69
C GLY A 76 6.45 14.65 -3.95
N ILE A 77 7.27 13.80 -3.33
CA ILE A 77 7.32 12.34 -3.57
C ILE A 77 5.93 11.68 -3.56
N CYS A 78 5.11 12.01 -2.56
CA CYS A 78 3.73 11.52 -2.43
C CYS A 78 2.69 12.60 -2.82
N GLY A 79 3.15 13.82 -3.09
CA GLY A 79 2.35 15.03 -3.22
C GLY A 79 1.99 15.70 -1.89
N SER A 80 0.86 16.41 -1.85
CA SER A 80 0.38 17.12 -0.65
C SER A 80 -0.49 16.23 0.24
N ARG A 81 -0.32 16.34 1.56
CA ARG A 81 -1.13 15.57 2.51
C ARG A 81 -2.54 16.15 2.59
N GLN A 82 -3.53 15.33 2.30
CA GLN A 82 -4.95 15.72 2.32
C GLN A 82 -5.71 15.13 3.49
N LYS A 83 -5.21 14.02 4.05
CA LYS A 83 -5.82 13.39 5.21
C LYS A 83 -4.77 12.86 6.16
N GLN A 84 -5.00 13.09 7.44
CA GLN A 84 -4.25 12.48 8.51
C GLN A 84 -5.24 11.94 9.55
N GLN A 85 -5.00 10.71 10.01
CA GLN A 85 -5.76 10.13 11.10
C GLN A 85 -4.84 9.34 12.03
N ASN A 86 -5.15 9.35 13.32
CA ASN A 86 -4.45 8.53 14.29
C ASN A 86 -5.06 7.12 14.31
N VAL A 87 -4.20 6.10 14.39
CA VAL A 87 -4.62 4.70 14.50
C VAL A 87 -5.28 4.41 15.85
N GLY A 88 -4.94 5.16 16.90
CA GLY A 88 -5.47 5.01 18.25
C GLY A 88 -4.77 3.90 19.01
N ASN A 89 -5.53 3.13 19.80
CA ASN A 89 -4.99 2.00 20.57
C ASN A 89 -4.97 0.68 19.77
N THR A 90 -5.33 0.71 18.48
CA THR A 90 -5.20 -0.43 17.56
C THR A 90 -3.91 -0.32 16.76
N ASP A 91 -3.53 -1.40 16.08
CA ASP A 91 -2.42 -1.47 15.13
C ASP A 91 -2.89 -1.48 13.68
N HIS A 92 -4.21 -1.46 13.46
CA HIS A 92 -4.84 -1.48 12.15
C HIS A 92 -6.00 -0.50 12.08
N LYS A 93 -6.18 0.14 10.92
CA LYS A 93 -7.31 1.02 10.64
C LYS A 93 -7.41 1.33 9.15
N CYS A 94 -8.64 1.56 8.69
CA CYS A 94 -8.90 2.08 7.35
C CYS A 94 -8.89 3.61 7.35
N LEU A 95 -8.08 4.21 6.49
CA LEU A 95 -8.14 5.63 6.16
C LEU A 95 -9.26 5.82 5.12
N PRO A 96 -10.36 6.51 5.48
CA PRO A 96 -11.56 6.58 4.62
C PRO A 96 -11.35 7.50 3.44
N LYS A 97 -12.19 7.39 2.41
CA LYS A 97 -12.09 8.18 1.17
C LYS A 97 -12.04 9.69 1.38
N LEU A 98 -11.48 10.40 0.41
CA LEU A 98 -11.53 11.86 0.37
C LEU A 98 -12.93 12.34 -0.03
N ALA A 99 -13.24 13.60 0.31
CA ALA A 99 -14.47 14.24 -0.12
C ALA A 99 -14.49 14.38 -1.66
N GLY A 100 -15.69 14.40 -2.24
CA GLY A 100 -15.85 14.63 -3.69
C GLY A 100 -15.33 13.52 -4.61
N GLY A 101 -15.04 12.32 -4.09
CA GLY A 101 -14.56 11.20 -4.90
C GLY A 101 -13.09 11.29 -5.31
N ALA A 102 -12.35 12.23 -4.72
CA ALA A 102 -10.91 12.33 -4.86
C ALA A 102 -10.21 11.03 -4.41
N GLN A 103 -9.15 10.66 -5.13
CA GLN A 103 -8.32 9.49 -4.82
C GLN A 103 -6.98 9.92 -4.21
N TYR A 104 -6.41 9.06 -3.39
CA TYR A 104 -5.07 9.19 -2.84
C TYR A 104 -4.04 8.82 -3.90
N ALA A 105 -3.14 9.74 -4.23
CA ALA A 105 -1.98 9.44 -5.06
C ALA A 105 -0.99 8.53 -4.33
N GLY A 106 -0.96 8.58 -3.01
CA GLY A 106 -0.14 7.70 -2.19
C GLY A 106 -0.48 7.82 -0.72
N SER A 107 0.20 7.01 0.07
CA SER A 107 0.00 6.93 1.51
C SER A 107 1.31 6.68 2.24
N SER A 108 1.36 7.06 3.51
CA SER A 108 2.49 6.77 4.38
C SER A 108 2.05 6.78 5.83
N TRP A 109 2.95 6.42 6.73
CA TRP A 109 2.72 6.52 8.15
C TRP A 109 3.88 7.21 8.86
N THR A 110 3.60 7.72 10.06
CA THR A 110 4.61 8.29 10.95
C THR A 110 4.39 7.82 12.38
N ALA A 111 5.47 7.63 13.12
CA ALA A 111 5.42 7.26 14.52
C ALA A 111 4.70 8.33 15.39
N PRO A 112 4.24 7.99 16.60
CA PRO A 112 3.69 8.97 17.53
C PRO A 112 4.67 10.12 17.77
N GLY A 113 4.16 11.35 17.81
CA GLY A 113 4.98 12.56 18.04
C GLY A 113 5.37 13.32 16.76
N PHE A 114 5.29 12.70 15.59
CA PHE A 114 5.52 13.37 14.30
C PHE A 114 4.26 14.14 13.88
N LYS A 115 4.18 15.42 14.26
CA LYS A 115 3.01 16.28 14.04
C LYS A 115 3.26 17.45 13.10
N ALA A 116 4.50 17.92 12.97
CA ALA A 116 4.82 19.02 12.07
C ALA A 116 4.71 18.57 10.60
N GLU A 117 4.40 19.50 9.71
CA GLU A 117 4.25 19.19 8.28
C GLU A 117 5.56 18.65 7.68
N GLU A 118 6.70 19.27 8.01
CA GLU A 118 8.05 18.81 7.66
C GLU A 118 8.34 17.37 8.11
N ASP A 119 7.95 17.03 9.34
CA ASP A 119 8.15 15.71 9.95
C ASP A 119 7.36 14.59 9.25
N THR A 120 6.31 14.98 8.54
CA THR A 120 5.43 14.06 7.82
C THR A 120 5.69 13.97 6.33
N LYS A 121 6.61 14.77 5.78
CA LYS A 121 7.03 14.64 4.39
C LYS A 121 7.67 13.27 4.16
N CYS A 122 7.30 12.64 3.05
CA CYS A 122 7.91 11.40 2.63
C CYS A 122 9.38 11.63 2.25
N THR A 123 10.24 10.67 2.55
CA THR A 123 11.69 10.72 2.28
C THR A 123 12.08 9.91 1.05
N SER A 124 11.27 8.94 0.67
CA SER A 124 11.42 8.18 -0.58
C SER A 124 10.07 7.57 -0.99
N GLU A 125 10.04 6.98 -2.18
CA GLU A 125 8.90 6.22 -2.71
C GLU A 125 9.21 4.73 -2.72
N MET A 126 8.17 3.90 -2.60
CA MET A 126 8.23 2.46 -2.77
C MET A 126 7.18 2.04 -3.78
N ALA A 127 7.60 1.22 -4.76
CA ALA A 127 6.68 0.55 -5.67
C ALA A 127 5.94 -0.60 -4.96
N PRO A 128 4.70 -0.92 -5.36
CA PRO A 128 3.97 -2.04 -4.76
C PRO A 128 4.70 -3.36 -4.96
N HIS A 129 4.69 -4.19 -3.93
CA HIS A 129 5.22 -5.55 -4.00
C HIS A 129 4.32 -6.44 -4.86
N ALA A 130 3.01 -6.33 -4.61
CA ALA A 130 1.99 -7.16 -5.25
C ALA A 130 0.70 -6.39 -5.49
N LEU A 131 -0.14 -6.92 -6.37
CA LEU A 131 -1.50 -6.47 -6.60
C LEU A 131 -2.47 -7.61 -6.32
N VAL A 132 -3.56 -7.30 -5.62
CA VAL A 132 -4.62 -8.24 -5.27
C VAL A 132 -5.90 -7.89 -6.00
N LEU A 133 -6.49 -8.87 -6.69
CA LEU A 133 -7.76 -8.74 -7.40
C LEU A 133 -8.97 -8.92 -6.47
N ASN A 134 -10.16 -8.60 -6.96
CA ASN A 134 -11.39 -8.60 -6.15
C ASN A 134 -11.85 -9.99 -5.67
N ASP A 135 -11.28 -11.05 -6.24
CA ASP A 135 -11.49 -12.44 -5.83
C ASP A 135 -10.36 -12.99 -4.94
N GLY A 136 -9.44 -12.12 -4.50
CA GLY A 136 -8.39 -12.47 -3.54
C GLY A 136 -7.12 -13.06 -4.16
N HIS A 137 -7.04 -13.23 -5.47
CA HIS A 137 -5.81 -13.64 -6.14
C HIS A 137 -4.74 -12.54 -6.07
N LYS A 138 -3.53 -12.91 -5.65
CA LYS A 138 -2.40 -12.00 -5.40
C LYS A 138 -1.28 -12.29 -6.40
N PHE A 139 -0.81 -11.24 -7.06
CA PHE A 139 0.24 -11.34 -8.08
C PHE A 139 1.41 -10.46 -7.70
N ALA A 140 2.61 -11.04 -7.66
CA ALA A 140 3.85 -10.29 -7.53
C ALA A 140 4.05 -9.42 -8.78
N LEU A 141 4.44 -8.15 -8.58
CA LEU A 141 4.66 -7.22 -9.69
C LEU A 141 6.13 -7.20 -10.15
N GLY A 142 7.05 -7.66 -9.30
CA GLY A 142 8.48 -7.72 -9.61
C GLY A 142 8.75 -8.68 -10.77
N GLY A 143 9.49 -8.21 -11.78
CA GLY A 143 9.88 -9.01 -12.95
C GLY A 143 8.75 -9.26 -13.95
N MET A 144 7.59 -8.61 -13.79
CA MET A 144 6.48 -8.70 -14.71
C MET A 144 6.62 -7.66 -15.83
N GLU A 145 6.29 -8.04 -17.06
CA GLU A 145 6.26 -7.12 -18.20
C GLU A 145 5.22 -6.01 -18.00
N LYS A 146 5.51 -4.81 -18.52
CA LYS A 146 4.68 -3.61 -18.30
C LYS A 146 3.21 -3.84 -18.71
N ASP A 147 2.97 -4.53 -19.82
CA ASP A 147 1.61 -4.77 -20.32
C ASP A 147 0.82 -5.75 -19.45
N MET A 148 1.52 -6.72 -18.82
CA MET A 148 0.91 -7.61 -17.85
C MET A 148 0.52 -6.84 -16.58
N VAL A 149 1.44 -6.01 -16.06
CA VAL A 149 1.14 -5.13 -14.92
C VAL A 149 -0.06 -4.25 -15.23
N ASN A 150 -0.07 -3.58 -16.40
CA ASN A 150 -1.21 -2.77 -16.84
C ASN A 150 -2.53 -3.55 -16.86
N SER A 151 -2.51 -4.81 -17.27
CA SER A 151 -3.70 -5.66 -17.31
C SER A 151 -4.24 -5.97 -15.91
N LEU A 152 -3.36 -6.27 -14.94
CA LEU A 152 -3.76 -6.46 -13.55
C LEU A 152 -4.40 -5.19 -12.94
N TYR A 153 -3.80 -4.03 -13.17
CA TYR A 153 -4.35 -2.77 -12.69
C TYR A 153 -5.74 -2.50 -13.27
N LYS A 154 -5.95 -2.73 -14.57
CA LYS A 154 -7.26 -2.57 -15.21
C LYS A 154 -8.32 -3.46 -14.55
N LEU A 155 -8.00 -4.73 -14.30
CA LEU A 155 -8.93 -5.65 -13.64
C LEU A 155 -9.22 -5.24 -12.20
N ALA A 156 -8.19 -4.89 -11.42
CA ALA A 156 -8.35 -4.49 -10.03
C ALA A 156 -9.22 -3.22 -9.89
N VAL A 157 -8.99 -2.21 -10.74
CA VAL A 157 -9.79 -0.97 -10.78
C VAL A 157 -11.23 -1.25 -11.24
N ALA A 158 -11.41 -2.14 -12.22
CA ALA A 158 -12.74 -2.55 -12.69
C ALA A 158 -13.47 -3.48 -11.70
N GLY A 159 -12.80 -3.91 -10.63
CA GLY A 159 -13.36 -4.80 -9.62
C GLY A 159 -13.51 -6.25 -10.08
N LYS A 160 -12.69 -6.68 -11.04
CA LYS A 160 -12.72 -8.00 -11.68
C LYS A 160 -11.74 -8.99 -11.03
N GLY A 161 -11.96 -10.27 -11.31
CA GLY A 161 -11.18 -11.40 -10.80
C GLY A 161 -10.18 -11.96 -11.80
N PHE A 162 -9.49 -13.04 -11.41
CA PHE A 162 -8.41 -13.67 -12.17
C PHE A 162 -8.90 -14.43 -13.42
N GLN A 163 -10.21 -14.74 -13.53
CA GLN A 163 -10.74 -15.58 -14.63
C GLN A 163 -10.56 -14.92 -16.01
N GLU A 164 -10.32 -13.61 -16.05
CA GLU A 164 -10.08 -12.84 -17.26
C GLU A 164 -8.60 -12.78 -17.65
N LEU A 165 -7.70 -13.37 -16.84
CA LEU A 165 -6.27 -13.35 -17.09
C LEU A 165 -5.83 -14.53 -17.97
N PRO A 166 -4.93 -14.27 -18.94
CA PRO A 166 -4.17 -15.31 -19.63
C PRO A 166 -3.38 -16.21 -18.67
N THR A 167 -3.03 -17.41 -19.12
CA THR A 167 -2.38 -18.43 -18.27
C THR A 167 -0.97 -18.03 -17.83
N GLU A 168 -0.27 -17.18 -18.60
CA GLU A 168 1.07 -16.69 -18.26
C GLU A 168 1.11 -15.90 -16.94
N PHE A 169 -0.01 -15.34 -16.48
CA PHE A 169 -0.08 -14.66 -15.17
C PHE A 169 0.10 -15.63 -14.00
N GLY A 170 -0.16 -16.92 -14.20
CA GLY A 170 -0.03 -17.95 -13.18
C GLY A 170 1.39 -18.09 -12.61
N ALA A 171 2.42 -17.67 -13.36
CA ALA A 171 3.80 -17.66 -12.91
C ALA A 171 4.09 -16.59 -11.85
N PHE A 172 3.27 -15.54 -11.78
CA PHE A 172 3.41 -14.43 -10.85
C PHE A 172 2.45 -14.51 -9.67
N GLU A 173 1.52 -15.47 -9.69
CA GLU A 173 0.57 -15.67 -8.62
C GLU A 173 1.27 -16.23 -7.37
N ILE A 174 1.14 -15.53 -6.26
CA ILE A 174 1.77 -15.85 -4.98
C ILE A 174 0.72 -16.07 -3.89
N GLU A 175 1.12 -16.76 -2.81
CA GLU A 175 0.28 -16.98 -1.62
C GLU A 175 -1.11 -17.59 -1.95
N LYS A 176 -1.16 -18.57 -2.85
CA LYS A 176 -2.41 -19.14 -3.40
C LYS A 176 -3.36 -19.70 -2.34
N GLU A 177 -2.82 -20.24 -1.25
CA GLU A 177 -3.60 -20.77 -0.13
C GLU A 177 -4.44 -19.69 0.58
N GLY A 178 -4.02 -18.42 0.50
CA GLY A 178 -4.71 -17.29 1.15
C GLY A 178 -5.83 -16.66 0.33
N VAL A 179 -6.14 -17.16 -0.88
CA VAL A 179 -7.11 -16.52 -1.80
C VAL A 179 -8.48 -16.36 -1.17
N GLN A 180 -9.01 -17.43 -0.57
CA GLN A 180 -10.36 -17.41 0.01
C GLN A 180 -10.47 -16.43 1.18
N GLN A 181 -9.46 -16.40 2.06
CA GLN A 181 -9.41 -15.46 3.16
C GLN A 181 -9.36 -14.01 2.65
N ARG A 182 -8.46 -13.70 1.70
CA ARG A 182 -8.37 -12.36 1.11
C ARG A 182 -9.68 -11.95 0.43
N ALA A 183 -10.34 -12.86 -0.28
CA ALA A 183 -11.63 -12.60 -0.91
C ALA A 183 -12.73 -12.24 0.10
N GLN A 184 -12.68 -12.81 1.31
CA GLN A 184 -13.58 -12.45 2.41
C GLN A 184 -13.22 -11.09 3.00
N GLU A 185 -11.94 -10.84 3.28
CA GLU A 185 -11.44 -9.55 3.81
C GLU A 185 -11.83 -8.38 2.89
N ILE A 186 -11.71 -8.57 1.57
CA ILE A 186 -12.01 -7.56 0.55
C ILE A 186 -13.51 -7.22 0.49
N LYS A 187 -14.40 -8.08 1.00
CA LYS A 187 -15.86 -7.91 0.99
C LYS A 187 -16.43 -7.43 2.32
N ALA A 188 -15.80 -7.81 3.44
CA ALA A 188 -16.19 -7.44 4.79
C ALA A 188 -16.23 -5.92 4.97
#